data_AF-A0A5D0T8V2-F1
#
_entry.id   AF-A0A5D0T8V2-F1
#
_cell.length_a   1.000
_cell.length_b   1.000
_cell.length_c   1.000
_cell.angle_alpha   90.00
_cell.angle_beta   90.00
_cell.angle_gamma   90.00
#
_symmetry.space_group_name_H-M   'P 1'
#
loop_
_entity.id
_entity.type
_entity.pdbx_description
1 polymer ?
#
loop_
_entity_poly.entity_id
_entity_poly.type
_entity_poly.pdbx_seq_one_letter_code
_entity_poly.pdbx_strand_id
1 'polypeptide(L)'
;AEFVDFGEIVDLPNISAPTAALAELIAKTGTVRATVYTELVDLLLGLEGVLYATDAAAEDEDPVIDPDGCGWIADGIERFVAGHRAYGEAVTFESVSEVLRKLLADGRLAEQQLRWLDGRLDALRDESGEPPQWNFTCAELSVLAAFYRRCADRGFAVYAESAAPRRATHP
;
A
#
# COMPACT_ATOMS: atom_id res chain seq x y z
N ALA A 1 22.00 6.71 -8.33
CA ALA A 1 20.99 5.65 -8.48
C ALA A 1 19.63 6.30 -8.76
N GLU A 2 18.68 5.56 -9.31
CA GLU A 2 17.41 6.09 -9.87
C GLU A 2 16.45 6.66 -8.81
N PHE A 3 16.67 6.33 -7.54
CA PHE A 3 15.84 6.73 -6.40
C PHE A 3 16.60 7.57 -5.36
N VAL A 4 17.80 8.08 -5.67
CA VAL A 4 18.64 8.79 -4.68
C VAL A 4 17.96 10.02 -4.09
N ASP A 5 17.07 10.65 -4.85
CA ASP A 5 16.30 11.82 -4.41
C ASP A 5 15.33 11.51 -3.25
N PHE A 6 14.95 10.24 -3.04
CA PHE A 6 14.23 9.84 -1.82
C PHE A 6 15.07 10.05 -0.55
N GLY A 7 16.40 10.07 -0.66
CA GLY A 7 17.27 10.39 0.47
C GLY A 7 17.08 11.82 0.99
N GLU A 8 16.63 12.74 0.14
CA GLU A 8 16.37 14.14 0.52
C GLU A 8 15.17 14.26 1.47
N ILE A 9 14.26 13.28 1.45
CA ILE A 9 13.11 13.21 2.36
C ILE A 9 13.57 13.03 3.81
N VAL A 10 14.68 12.31 4.04
CA VAL A 10 15.26 12.09 5.38
C VAL A 10 15.69 13.40 6.04
N ASP A 11 16.09 14.38 5.24
CA ASP A 11 16.55 15.69 5.71
C ASP A 11 15.40 16.69 5.94
N LEU A 12 14.15 16.30 5.67
CA LEU A 12 13.00 17.18 5.88
C LEU A 12 12.73 17.40 7.39
N PRO A 13 12.47 18.66 7.81
CA PRO A 13 12.17 18.94 9.20
C PRO A 13 10.85 18.28 9.62
N ASN A 14 10.82 17.72 10.83
CA ASN A 14 9.65 17.08 11.45
C ASN A 14 9.14 15.82 10.74
N ILE A 15 9.97 15.16 9.94
CA ILE A 15 9.63 13.85 9.38
C ILE A 15 9.60 12.77 10.47
N SER A 16 8.60 11.88 10.40
CA SER A 16 8.54 10.75 11.33
C SER A 16 9.64 9.73 11.03
N ALA A 17 10.18 9.07 12.06
CA ALA A 17 11.20 8.04 11.89
C ALA A 17 10.80 6.91 10.92
N PRO A 18 9.54 6.41 10.93
CA PRO A 18 9.07 5.45 9.94
C PRO A 18 9.11 5.98 8.49
N THR A 19 8.67 7.23 8.26
CA THR A 19 8.73 7.85 6.92
C THR A 19 10.17 7.97 6.43
N ALA A 20 11.07 8.44 7.28
CA ALA A 20 12.49 8.58 6.96
C ALA A 20 13.12 7.21 6.64
N ALA A 21 12.80 6.17 7.43
CA ALA A 21 13.31 4.82 7.21
C ALA A 21 12.84 4.22 5.88
N LEU A 22 11.57 4.43 5.50
CA LEU A 22 11.04 4.01 4.20
C LEU A 22 11.75 4.73 3.05
N ALA A 23 11.86 6.05 3.14
CA ALA A 23 12.52 6.88 2.12
C ALA A 23 14.01 6.49 1.96
N GLU A 24 14.73 6.29 3.06
CA GLU A 24 16.12 5.86 3.04
C GLU A 24 16.29 4.46 2.44
N LEU A 25 15.36 3.53 2.75
CA LEU A 25 15.36 2.20 2.14
C LEU A 25 15.21 2.30 0.62
N ILE A 26 14.20 3.02 0.15
CA ILE A 26 13.95 3.24 -1.28
C ILE A 26 15.18 3.87 -1.96
N ALA A 27 15.78 4.88 -1.33
CA ALA A 27 16.96 5.55 -1.88
C ALA A 27 18.17 4.62 -2.06
N LYS A 28 18.33 3.65 -1.13
CA LYS A 28 19.44 2.70 -1.14
C LYS A 28 19.20 1.51 -2.07
N THR A 29 17.98 0.98 -2.09
CA THR A 29 17.70 -0.33 -2.73
C THR A 29 16.84 -0.23 -3.97
N GLY A 30 16.09 0.87 -4.15
CA GLY A 30 15.05 0.97 -5.18
C GLY A 30 13.90 -0.01 -4.96
N THR A 31 13.69 -0.47 -3.72
CA THR A 31 12.65 -1.45 -3.37
C THR A 31 11.84 -1.00 -2.16
N VAL A 32 10.65 -1.58 -2.01
CA VAL A 32 9.77 -1.41 -0.84
C VAL A 32 9.41 -2.78 -0.27
N ARG A 33 9.38 -2.91 1.06
CA ARG A 33 8.78 -4.07 1.72
C ARG A 33 7.28 -3.84 1.87
N ALA A 34 6.54 -4.33 0.87
CA ALA A 34 5.11 -4.14 0.73
C ALA A 34 4.26 -4.79 1.83
N THR A 35 4.82 -5.75 2.59
CA THR A 35 4.09 -6.56 3.58
C THR A 35 3.35 -5.74 4.65
N VAL A 36 3.92 -4.60 5.07
CA VAL A 36 3.32 -3.72 6.08
C VAL A 36 2.11 -2.95 5.54
N TYR A 37 2.05 -2.74 4.22
CA TYR A 37 1.01 -1.97 3.54
C TYR A 37 -0.03 -2.85 2.83
N THR A 38 0.19 -4.17 2.77
CA THR A 38 -0.65 -5.09 2.00
C THR A 38 -2.12 -4.94 2.32
N GLU A 39 -2.52 -5.08 3.58
CA GLU A 39 -3.93 -5.07 3.97
C GLU A 39 -4.62 -3.76 3.56
N LEU A 40 -3.93 -2.64 3.72
CA LEU A 40 -4.43 -1.34 3.30
C LEU A 40 -4.53 -1.25 1.77
N VAL A 41 -3.47 -1.57 1.04
CA VAL A 41 -3.46 -1.44 -0.42
C VAL A 41 -4.51 -2.34 -1.06
N ASP A 42 -4.68 -3.57 -0.57
CA ASP A 42 -5.73 -4.49 -0.99
C ASP A 42 -7.12 -3.88 -0.76
N LEU A 43 -7.35 -3.24 0.39
CA LEU A 43 -8.60 -2.49 0.65
C LEU A 43 -8.78 -1.30 -0.31
N LEU A 44 -7.73 -0.50 -0.55
CA LEU A 44 -7.82 0.71 -1.37
C LEU A 44 -8.17 0.41 -2.82
N LEU A 45 -7.63 -0.68 -3.35
CA LEU A 45 -7.76 -1.02 -4.77
C LEU A 45 -8.89 -2.01 -5.04
N GLY A 46 -9.47 -2.59 -3.99
CA GLY A 46 -10.48 -3.63 -4.10
C GLY A 46 -9.97 -4.92 -4.70
N LEU A 47 -8.71 -5.20 -4.42
CA LEU A 47 -7.97 -6.32 -4.96
C LEU A 47 -7.65 -7.27 -3.80
N GLU A 48 -7.77 -8.57 -4.04
CA GLU A 48 -7.11 -9.53 -3.16
C GLU A 48 -5.67 -9.66 -3.65
N GLY A 49 -4.68 -9.46 -2.77
CA GLY A 49 -3.28 -9.83 -2.99
C GLY A 49 -2.56 -9.12 -4.15
N VAL A 50 -2.87 -7.85 -4.45
CA VAL A 50 -2.22 -7.17 -5.60
C VAL A 50 -0.82 -6.68 -5.31
N LEU A 51 -0.48 -6.46 -4.04
CA LEU A 51 0.93 -6.41 -3.66
C LEU A 51 1.63 -7.77 -3.81
N TYR A 52 0.94 -8.85 -4.17
CA TYR A 52 1.50 -10.19 -4.36
C TYR A 52 1.24 -10.79 -5.74
N ALA A 53 0.71 -10.04 -6.72
CA ALA A 53 0.29 -10.56 -8.03
C ALA A 53 -0.31 -11.99 -7.88
N THR A 54 -1.51 -12.08 -7.32
CA THR A 54 -2.15 -13.31 -6.81
C THR A 54 -2.01 -14.57 -7.66
N ASP A 55 -1.94 -14.45 -8.98
CA ASP A 55 -1.74 -15.58 -9.88
C ASP A 55 -0.25 -16.02 -9.91
N ALA A 56 0.70 -15.09 -9.89
CA ALA A 56 2.14 -15.37 -9.87
C ALA A 56 2.61 -15.94 -8.52
N ALA A 57 2.06 -15.46 -7.39
CA ALA A 57 2.34 -16.02 -6.08
C ALA A 57 1.84 -17.47 -5.92
N ALA A 58 0.82 -17.87 -6.70
CA ALA A 58 0.34 -19.26 -6.76
C ALA A 58 1.21 -20.16 -7.65
N GLU A 59 2.00 -19.58 -8.56
CA GLU A 59 2.86 -20.28 -9.52
C GLU A 59 4.34 -20.38 -9.09
N ASP A 60 4.68 -20.07 -7.83
CA ASP A 60 6.06 -20.00 -7.30
C ASP A 60 6.97 -19.02 -8.06
N GLU A 61 6.38 -18.06 -8.80
CA GLU A 61 7.11 -16.97 -9.45
C GLU A 61 7.19 -15.75 -8.50
N ASP A 62 8.32 -15.04 -8.52
CA ASP A 62 8.46 -13.79 -7.77
C ASP A 62 7.46 -12.78 -8.36
N PRO A 63 6.44 -12.32 -7.61
CA PRO A 63 5.39 -11.49 -8.18
C PRO A 63 5.96 -10.16 -8.67
N VAL A 64 5.64 -9.81 -9.91
CA VAL A 64 6.09 -8.59 -10.58
C VAL A 64 4.90 -7.67 -10.82
N ILE A 65 5.00 -6.44 -10.33
CA ILE A 65 4.04 -5.37 -10.63
C ILE A 65 4.55 -4.61 -11.84
N ASP A 66 3.80 -4.63 -12.93
CA ASP A 66 4.14 -3.88 -14.15
C ASP A 66 3.94 -2.35 -13.97
N PRO A 67 4.43 -1.52 -14.91
CA PRO A 67 4.31 -0.07 -14.80
C PRO A 67 2.86 0.45 -14.73
N ASP A 68 1.91 -0.22 -15.39
CA ASP A 68 0.50 0.18 -15.36
C ASP A 68 -0.11 -0.12 -13.98
N GLY A 69 0.21 -1.28 -13.40
CA GLY A 69 -0.12 -1.65 -12.04
C GLY A 69 0.49 -0.70 -11.01
N CYS A 70 1.73 -0.26 -11.21
CA CYS A 70 2.35 0.78 -10.39
C CYS A 70 1.58 2.10 -10.46
N GLY A 71 1.15 2.51 -11.67
CA GLY A 71 0.34 3.71 -11.86
C GLY A 71 -0.99 3.63 -11.12
N TRP A 72 -1.65 2.48 -11.21
CA TRP A 72 -2.92 2.24 -10.52
C TRP A 72 -2.78 2.25 -8.99
N ILE A 73 -1.74 1.62 -8.44
CA ILE A 73 -1.44 1.65 -7.00
C ILE A 73 -1.19 3.08 -6.54
N ALA A 74 -0.38 3.84 -7.28
CA ALA A 74 -0.08 5.24 -6.97
C ALA A 74 -1.36 6.10 -6.94
N ASP A 75 -2.22 5.99 -7.95
CA ASP A 75 -3.49 6.71 -8.02
C ASP A 75 -4.40 6.40 -6.81
N GLY A 76 -4.49 5.13 -6.43
CA GLY A 76 -5.30 4.69 -5.29
C GLY A 76 -4.81 5.27 -3.97
N ILE A 77 -3.50 5.21 -3.71
CA ILE A 77 -2.90 5.76 -2.49
C ILE A 77 -3.02 7.29 -2.46
N GLU A 78 -2.76 7.98 -3.56
CA GLU A 78 -2.88 9.44 -3.65
C GLU A 78 -4.32 9.91 -3.37
N ARG A 79 -5.31 9.23 -3.95
CA ARG A 79 -6.72 9.53 -3.71
C ARG A 79 -7.10 9.29 -2.25
N PHE A 80 -6.59 8.21 -1.65
CA PHE A 80 -6.79 7.93 -0.24
C PHE A 80 -6.19 9.03 0.65
N VAL A 81 -4.90 9.35 0.47
CA VAL A 81 -4.20 10.38 1.26
C VAL A 81 -4.91 11.74 1.13
N ALA A 82 -5.37 12.10 -0.08
CA ALA A 82 -6.14 13.33 -0.29
C ALA A 82 -7.45 13.34 0.51
N GLY A 83 -8.17 12.21 0.56
CA GLY A 83 -9.39 12.05 1.35
C GLY A 83 -9.15 12.01 2.87
N HIS A 84 -7.99 11.48 3.28
CA HIS A 84 -7.62 11.29 4.68
C HIS A 84 -7.22 12.59 5.39
N ARG A 85 -6.84 13.66 4.69
CA ARG A 85 -6.43 14.95 5.28
C ARG A 85 -7.34 15.50 6.40
N ALA A 86 -8.64 15.18 6.38
CA ALA A 86 -9.60 15.59 7.40
C ALA A 86 -9.45 14.85 8.76
N TYR A 87 -8.73 13.73 8.79
CA TYR A 87 -8.58 12.82 9.92
C TYR A 87 -7.22 12.94 10.63
N GLY A 88 -6.30 13.74 10.08
CA GLY A 88 -4.97 13.97 10.64
C GLY A 88 -3.89 13.08 10.02
N GLU A 89 -2.72 13.05 10.64
CA GLU A 89 -1.53 12.38 10.06
C GLU A 89 -1.52 10.87 10.25
N ALA A 90 -2.06 10.39 11.37
CA ALA A 90 -2.06 8.98 11.72
C ALA A 90 -3.14 8.23 10.93
N VAL A 91 -2.76 7.13 10.28
CA VAL A 91 -3.69 6.29 9.54
C VAL A 91 -4.08 5.09 10.40
N THR A 92 -5.32 5.12 10.90
CA THR A 92 -5.92 4.03 11.69
C THR A 92 -6.97 3.29 10.90
N PHE A 93 -7.36 2.10 11.37
CA PHE A 93 -8.44 1.31 10.79
C PHE A 93 -9.75 2.11 10.65
N GLU A 94 -10.13 2.86 11.69
CA GLU A 94 -11.33 3.70 11.69
C GLU A 94 -11.24 4.79 10.63
N SER A 95 -10.11 5.50 10.57
CA SER A 95 -9.92 6.57 9.59
C SER A 95 -9.95 6.05 8.16
N VAL A 96 -9.42 4.84 7.91
CA VAL A 96 -9.48 4.18 6.61
C VAL A 96 -10.91 3.80 6.24
N SER A 97 -11.64 3.19 7.18
CA SER A 97 -13.05 2.82 6.98
C SER A 97 -13.87 4.06 6.58
N GLU A 98 -13.73 5.16 7.32
CA GLU A 98 -14.47 6.40 7.07
C GLU A 98 -14.12 7.02 5.71
N VAL A 99 -12.83 7.12 5.37
CA VAL A 99 -12.38 7.64 4.08
C VAL A 99 -12.91 6.79 2.93
N LEU A 100 -12.78 5.46 3.01
CA LEU A 100 -13.23 4.56 1.95
C LEU A 100 -14.75 4.60 1.77
N ARG A 101 -15.53 4.62 2.85
CA ARG A 101 -16.99 4.79 2.77
C ARG A 101 -17.35 6.07 2.02
N LYS A 102 -16.68 7.18 2.35
CA LYS A 102 -16.90 8.47 1.68
C LYS A 102 -16.52 8.43 0.21
N LEU A 103 -15.40 7.80 -0.14
CA LEU A 103 -14.94 7.70 -1.54
C LEU A 103 -15.86 6.83 -2.42
N LEU A 104 -16.58 5.87 -1.82
CA LEU A 104 -17.47 4.95 -2.51
C LEU A 104 -18.95 5.41 -2.52
N ALA A 105 -19.35 6.30 -1.61
CA ALA A 105 -20.74 6.69 -1.39
C ALA A 105 -21.43 7.34 -2.61
N ASP A 106 -20.68 8.05 -3.46
CA ASP A 106 -21.24 8.82 -4.57
C ASP A 106 -21.28 8.05 -5.92
N GLY A 107 -20.93 6.76 -5.90
CA GLY A 107 -20.86 5.92 -7.10
C GLY A 107 -22.21 5.36 -7.56
N ARG A 108 -22.35 5.10 -8.87
CA ARG A 108 -23.52 4.38 -9.43
C ARG A 108 -23.71 2.98 -8.82
N LEU A 109 -22.64 2.39 -8.29
CA LEU A 109 -22.63 1.09 -7.62
C LEU A 109 -22.37 1.21 -6.11
N ALA A 110 -22.60 2.39 -5.51
CA ALA A 110 -22.24 2.70 -4.13
C ALA A 110 -22.75 1.63 -3.14
N GLU A 111 -24.01 1.23 -3.21
CA GLU A 111 -24.55 0.20 -2.29
C GLU A 111 -23.81 -1.15 -2.40
N GLN A 112 -23.46 -1.57 -3.61
CA GLN A 112 -22.72 -2.81 -3.82
C GLN A 112 -21.28 -2.68 -3.30
N GLN A 113 -20.64 -1.56 -3.57
CA GLN A 113 -19.27 -1.28 -3.15
C GLN A 113 -19.17 -1.12 -1.63
N LEU A 114 -20.16 -0.50 -0.99
CA LEU A 114 -20.21 -0.35 0.46
C LEU A 114 -20.41 -1.71 1.15
N ARG A 115 -21.29 -2.58 0.63
CA ARG A 115 -21.44 -3.95 1.17
C ARG A 115 -20.16 -4.77 1.01
N TRP A 116 -19.48 -4.64 -0.13
CA TRP A 116 -18.19 -5.28 -0.35
C TRP A 116 -17.14 -4.77 0.65
N LEU A 117 -17.07 -3.46 0.85
CA LEU A 117 -16.16 -2.83 1.82
C LEU A 117 -16.44 -3.32 3.25
N ASP A 118 -17.71 -3.40 3.65
CA ASP A 118 -18.12 -3.89 4.97
C ASP A 118 -17.58 -5.30 5.22
N GLY A 119 -17.80 -6.23 4.28
CA GLY A 119 -17.30 -7.59 4.41
C GLY A 119 -15.77 -7.68 4.49
N ARG A 120 -15.06 -6.82 3.76
CA ARG A 120 -13.59 -6.76 3.79
C ARG A 120 -13.06 -6.20 5.12
N LEU A 121 -13.69 -5.14 5.64
CA LEU A 121 -13.34 -4.57 6.93
C LEU A 121 -13.60 -5.56 8.07
N ASP A 122 -14.70 -6.30 8.00
CA ASP A 122 -15.01 -7.33 8.99
C ASP A 122 -14.01 -8.49 8.96
N ALA A 123 -13.56 -8.89 7.77
CA ALA A 123 -12.57 -9.97 7.60
C ALA A 123 -11.16 -9.63 8.12
N LEU A 124 -10.84 -8.34 8.28
CA LEU A 124 -9.56 -7.90 8.84
C LEU A 124 -9.53 -7.90 10.37
N ARG A 125 -10.69 -8.02 11.01
CA ARG A 125 -10.77 -8.10 12.46
C ARG A 125 -10.30 -9.46 12.94
N ASP A 126 -9.68 -9.48 14.12
CA ASP A 126 -9.25 -10.73 14.73
C ASP A 126 -10.44 -11.53 15.31
N GLU A 127 -10.15 -12.69 15.90
CA GLU A 127 -11.17 -13.56 16.52
C GLU A 127 -11.95 -12.88 17.66
N SER A 128 -11.40 -11.83 18.26
CA SER A 128 -12.05 -11.03 19.30
C SER A 128 -12.86 -9.86 18.71
N GLY A 129 -12.79 -9.64 17.40
CA GLY A 129 -13.41 -8.52 16.70
C GLY A 129 -12.58 -7.23 16.71
N GLU A 130 -11.34 -7.29 17.22
CA GLU A 130 -10.45 -6.13 17.30
C GLU A 130 -9.86 -5.81 15.92
N PRO A 131 -9.80 -4.52 15.53
CA PRO A 131 -9.22 -4.12 14.26
C PRO A 131 -7.69 -4.28 14.27
N PRO A 132 -7.06 -4.40 13.09
CA PRO A 132 -5.61 -4.42 12.98
C PRO A 132 -5.02 -3.12 13.53
N GLN A 133 -3.91 -3.25 14.26
CA GLN A 133 -3.20 -2.13 14.85
C GLN A 133 -2.21 -1.56 13.83
N TRP A 134 -2.67 -0.63 13.01
CA TRP A 134 -1.83 0.09 12.06
C TRP A 134 -1.09 1.26 12.70
N ASN A 135 0.15 1.48 12.27
CA ASN A 135 1.05 2.47 12.86
C ASN A 135 1.76 3.36 11.83
N PHE A 136 1.25 3.42 10.59
CA PHE A 136 1.81 4.25 9.53
C PHE A 136 1.08 5.60 9.39
N THR A 137 1.74 6.53 8.70
CA THR A 137 1.33 7.93 8.53
C THR A 137 0.95 8.27 7.09
N CYS A 138 0.20 9.35 6.89
CA CYS A 138 -0.07 9.88 5.55
C CYS A 138 1.22 10.23 4.79
N ALA A 139 2.25 10.71 5.49
CA ALA A 139 3.58 10.95 4.93
C ALA A 139 4.22 9.66 4.41
N GLU A 140 4.20 8.57 5.17
CA GLU A 140 4.67 7.25 4.70
C GLU A 140 3.94 6.79 3.43
N LEU A 141 2.61 6.90 3.42
CA LEU A 141 1.82 6.54 2.24
C LEU A 141 2.12 7.45 1.04
N SER A 142 2.44 8.72 1.28
CA SER A 142 2.85 9.64 0.21
C SER A 142 4.20 9.25 -0.38
N VAL A 143 5.15 8.80 0.45
CA VAL A 143 6.44 8.25 -0.02
C VAL A 143 6.22 6.97 -0.83
N LEU A 144 5.33 6.09 -0.36
CA LEU A 144 4.95 4.87 -1.08
C LEU A 144 4.33 5.16 -2.45
N ALA A 145 3.39 6.11 -2.51
CA ALA A 145 2.78 6.54 -3.76
C ALA A 145 3.81 7.12 -4.73
N ALA A 146 4.73 7.96 -4.24
CA ALA A 146 5.79 8.55 -5.05
C ALA A 146 6.73 7.48 -5.64
N PHE A 147 6.99 6.40 -4.90
CA PHE A 147 7.77 5.27 -5.40
C PHE A 147 7.06 4.57 -6.55
N TYR A 148 5.79 4.16 -6.36
CA TYR A 148 5.03 3.49 -7.43
C TYR A 148 4.81 4.41 -8.63
N ARG A 149 4.58 5.70 -8.42
CA ARG A 149 4.49 6.69 -9.50
C ARG A 149 5.78 6.71 -10.32
N ARG A 150 6.95 6.66 -9.66
CA ARG A 150 8.24 6.60 -10.36
C ARG A 150 8.38 5.34 -11.20
N CYS A 151 7.97 4.20 -10.65
CA CYS A 151 8.00 2.92 -11.37
C CYS A 151 7.12 2.97 -12.62
N ALA A 152 5.92 3.55 -12.51
CA ALA A 152 5.04 3.79 -13.65
C ALA A 152 5.69 4.70 -14.71
N ASP A 153 6.17 5.88 -14.29
CA ASP A 153 6.71 6.91 -15.21
C ASP A 153 8.00 6.48 -15.92
N ARG A 154 8.78 5.59 -15.30
CA ARG A 154 10.08 5.13 -15.83
C ARG A 154 10.04 3.73 -16.43
N GLY A 155 8.91 3.04 -16.36
CA GLY A 155 8.74 1.70 -16.88
C GLY A 155 9.47 0.62 -16.06
N PHE A 156 9.61 0.83 -14.75
CA PHE A 156 10.20 -0.16 -13.86
C PHE A 156 9.13 -1.16 -13.40
N ALA A 157 9.52 -2.43 -13.35
CA ALA A 157 8.72 -3.46 -12.71
C ALA A 157 9.17 -3.62 -11.26
N VAL A 158 8.22 -3.76 -10.33
CA VAL A 158 8.53 -3.91 -8.90
C VAL A 158 8.42 -5.37 -8.50
N TYR A 159 9.48 -5.92 -7.91
CA TYR A 159 9.43 -7.22 -7.25
C TYR A 159 8.71 -7.08 -5.91
N ALA A 160 7.60 -7.76 -5.77
CA ALA A 160 6.93 -7.90 -4.51
C ALA A 160 7.58 -9.03 -3.70
N GLU A 161 8.11 -8.70 -2.51
CA GLU A 161 8.67 -9.71 -1.62
C GLU A 161 7.53 -10.54 -1.03
N SER A 162 7.37 -11.80 -1.48
CA SER A 162 6.39 -12.74 -0.93
C SER A 162 6.68 -13.02 0.54
N ALA A 163 5.66 -12.92 1.40
CA ALA A 163 5.78 -13.15 2.84
C ALA A 163 6.05 -14.63 3.22
N ALA A 164 5.99 -15.56 2.27
CA ALA A 164 6.25 -16.98 2.52
C ALA A 164 7.74 -17.31 2.42
N PRO A 165 8.35 -17.98 3.42
CA PRO A 165 9.69 -18.53 3.25
C PRO A 165 9.66 -19.58 2.14
N ARG A 166 10.40 -19.33 1.05
CA ARG A 166 10.65 -20.34 0.00
C ARG A 166 11.13 -21.62 0.68
N ARG A 167 10.33 -22.69 0.61
CA ARG A 167 10.80 -24.01 1.03
C ARG A 167 12.00 -24.35 0.16
N ALA A 168 13.18 -24.40 0.76
CA ALA A 168 14.37 -24.90 0.11
C ALA A 168 14.09 -26.34 -0.35
N THR A 169 13.89 -26.53 -1.64
CA THR A 169 14.03 -27.83 -2.29
C THR A 169 15.51 -28.20 -2.20
N HIS A 170 15.86 -29.02 -1.21
CA HIS A 170 17.15 -29.69 -1.21
C HIS A 170 17.15 -30.81 -2.28
N PRO A 171 18.28 -31.01 -2.98
CA PRO A 171 18.43 -31.97 -4.06
C PRO A 171 18.32 -33.43 -3.59
#